data_AF-A0A2D0JSH1-F1
#
_entry.id   AF-A0A2D0JSH1-F1
#
_cell.length_a   1.000
_cell.length_b   1.000
_cell.length_c   1.000
_cell.angle_alpha   90.00
_cell.angle_beta   90.00
_cell.angle_gamma   90.00
#
_symmetry.space_group_name_H-M   'P 1'
#
loop_
_entity.id
_entity.type
_entity.pdbx_description
1 polymer ?
#
loop_
_entity_poly.entity_id
_entity_poly.type
_entity_poly.pdbx_seq_one_letter_code
_entity_poly.pdbx_strand_id
1 'polypeptide(L)'
;MDKLVEIFCDVDDFCRFFIPQWEQFCLDSGHRLRRRQGHMYPSEIMTILILFHLSHYRDFKNFYLEHIWKYHHNDFPTLLSYSRFVSMAPSVLVPLCSYLTQLKGKPTGIAFIDSTSLSVCHNIRIPRHKVFAGIAKRGKNSMG
;
A
#
# COMPACT_ATOMS: atom_id res chain seq x y z
N MET A 1 2.62 1.99 22.48
CA MET A 1 2.04 1.41 21.24
C MET A 1 0.70 0.82 21.64
N ASP A 2 -0.18 1.65 22.21
CA ASP A 2 -1.30 1.12 23.01
C ASP A 2 -2.51 0.73 22.14
N LYS A 3 -2.39 0.96 20.82
CA LYS A 3 -3.42 0.74 19.81
C LYS A 3 -3.07 -0.36 18.81
N LEU A 4 -2.01 -1.15 19.03
CA LEU A 4 -1.62 -2.24 18.12
C LEU A 4 -2.81 -3.16 17.82
N VAL A 5 -3.47 -3.63 18.88
CA VAL A 5 -4.63 -4.54 18.79
C VAL A 5 -5.81 -3.87 18.10
N GLU A 6 -6.11 -2.61 18.47
CA GLU A 6 -7.22 -1.84 17.86
C GLU A 6 -7.01 -1.68 16.34
N ILE A 7 -5.82 -1.27 15.91
CA ILE A 7 -5.47 -1.11 14.50
C ILE A 7 -5.51 -2.46 13.79
N PHE A 8 -4.94 -3.50 14.39
CA PHE A 8 -4.93 -4.83 13.79
C PHE A 8 -6.35 -5.36 13.58
N CYS A 9 -7.23 -5.24 14.58
CA CYS A 9 -8.62 -5.69 14.48
C CYS A 9 -9.37 -4.96 13.34
N ASP A 10 -9.27 -3.63 13.27
CA ASP A 10 -9.94 -2.85 12.22
C ASP A 10 -9.42 -3.20 10.82
N VAL A 11 -8.10 -3.36 10.68
CA VAL A 11 -7.46 -3.76 9.42
C VAL A 11 -7.83 -5.20 9.04
N ASP A 12 -7.86 -6.14 9.99
CA ASP A 12 -8.18 -7.53 9.72
C ASP A 12 -9.64 -7.70 9.30
N ASP A 13 -10.57 -7.02 9.97
CA ASP A 13 -11.99 -7.01 9.59
C ASP A 13 -12.19 -6.41 8.19
N PHE A 14 -11.49 -5.31 7.87
CA PHE A 14 -11.46 -4.77 6.51
C PHE A 14 -10.94 -5.80 5.50
N CYS A 15 -9.79 -6.44 5.77
CA CYS A 15 -9.17 -7.40 4.86
C CYS A 15 -10.07 -8.61 4.59
N ARG A 16 -10.75 -9.14 5.62
CA ARG A 16 -11.70 -10.25 5.49
C ARG A 16 -12.84 -9.95 4.51
N PHE A 17 -13.30 -8.71 4.47
CA PHE A 17 -14.36 -8.28 3.55
C PHE A 17 -13.81 -7.90 2.16
N PHE A 18 -12.75 -7.09 2.12
CA PHE A 18 -12.25 -6.47 0.90
C PHE A 18 -11.51 -7.45 -0.01
N ILE A 19 -10.63 -8.31 0.53
CA ILE A 19 -9.75 -9.16 -0.28
C ILE A 19 -10.56 -10.12 -1.18
N PRO A 20 -11.57 -10.86 -0.67
CA PRO A 20 -12.34 -11.76 -1.53
C PRO A 20 -13.07 -11.04 -2.67
N GLN A 21 -13.61 -9.84 -2.41
CA GLN A 21 -14.30 -9.04 -3.42
C GLN A 21 -13.32 -8.49 -4.46
N TRP A 22 -12.16 -8.01 -4.00
CA TRP A 22 -11.12 -7.50 -4.88
C TRP A 22 -10.57 -8.59 -5.80
N GLU A 23 -10.33 -9.79 -5.28
CA GLU A 23 -9.89 -10.94 -6.09
C GLU A 23 -10.91 -11.33 -7.16
N GLN A 24 -12.22 -11.21 -6.90
CA GLN A 24 -13.28 -11.44 -7.88
C GLN A 24 -13.35 -10.34 -8.95
N PHE A 25 -13.03 -9.09 -8.58
CA PHE A 25 -13.01 -7.96 -9.51
C PHE A 25 -11.79 -7.96 -10.43
N CYS A 26 -10.70 -8.63 -10.01
CA CYS A 26 -9.50 -8.75 -10.82
C CYS A 26 -9.76 -9.61 -12.08
N LEU A 27 -9.43 -9.05 -13.24
CA LEU A 27 -9.53 -9.77 -14.51
C LEU A 27 -8.59 -10.97 -14.53
N ASP A 28 -9.09 -12.10 -15.01
CA ASP A 28 -8.24 -13.26 -15.22
C ASP A 28 -7.35 -13.02 -16.44
N SER A 29 -6.04 -13.17 -16.26
CA SER A 29 -5.07 -12.90 -17.34
C SER A 29 -5.04 -14.02 -18.40
N GLY A 30 -5.87 -15.06 -18.25
CA GLY A 30 -5.90 -16.26 -19.09
C GLY A 30 -4.68 -17.18 -18.90
N HIS A 31 -3.67 -16.73 -18.15
CA HIS A 31 -2.48 -17.49 -17.80
C HIS A 31 -2.61 -18.04 -16.38
N ARG A 32 -2.25 -19.33 -16.18
CA ARG A 32 -2.12 -19.89 -14.84
C ARG A 32 -0.98 -19.20 -14.08
N LEU A 33 -1.34 -18.23 -13.27
CA LEU A 33 -0.43 -17.65 -12.29
C LEU A 33 -0.43 -18.51 -11.02
N ARG A 34 0.77 -18.79 -10.50
CA ARG A 34 0.91 -19.53 -9.26
C ARG A 34 0.49 -18.64 -8.08
N ARG A 35 -0.70 -18.87 -7.53
CA ARG A 35 -1.14 -18.25 -6.26
C ARG A 35 -0.56 -19.05 -5.09
N ARG A 36 0.54 -18.56 -4.49
CA ARG A 36 1.05 -19.09 -3.21
C ARG A 36 0.54 -18.22 -2.09
N GLN A 37 -0.08 -18.82 -1.08
CA GLN A 37 -0.28 -18.12 0.18
C GLN A 37 1.08 -17.77 0.78
N GLY A 38 1.26 -16.50 1.12
CA GLY A 38 2.42 -16.04 1.88
C GLY A 38 2.34 -16.59 3.31
N HIS A 39 3.48 -16.59 4.00
CA HIS A 39 3.53 -17.02 5.40
C HIS A 39 2.84 -16.02 6.33
N MET A 40 2.88 -14.73 5.98
CA MET A 40 2.30 -13.62 6.72
C MET A 40 1.04 -13.13 6.01
N TYR A 41 -0.01 -12.84 6.77
CA TYR A 41 -1.29 -12.38 6.24
C TYR A 41 -1.21 -10.92 5.74
N PRO A 42 -2.00 -10.55 4.72
CA PRO A 42 -2.06 -9.17 4.25
C PRO A 42 -2.39 -8.15 5.34
N SER A 43 -3.28 -8.49 6.28
CA SER A 43 -3.66 -7.63 7.42
C SER A 43 -2.48 -7.36 8.36
N GLU A 44 -1.65 -8.35 8.63
CA GLU A 44 -0.44 -8.18 9.45
C GLU A 44 0.57 -7.25 8.76
N ILE A 45 0.80 -7.43 7.44
CA ILE A 45 1.71 -6.57 6.66
C ILE A 45 1.19 -5.13 6.65
N MET A 46 -0.11 -4.94 6.39
CA MET A 46 -0.75 -3.61 6.41
C MET A 46 -0.60 -2.95 7.78
N THR A 47 -0.83 -3.70 8.86
CA THR A 47 -0.70 -3.20 10.23
C THR A 47 0.71 -2.69 10.50
N ILE A 48 1.76 -3.46 10.16
CA ILE A 48 3.15 -3.04 10.34
C ILE A 48 3.47 -1.75 9.56
N LEU A 49 2.97 -1.62 8.33
CA LEU A 49 3.16 -0.40 7.53
C LEU A 49 2.45 0.81 8.15
N ILE A 50 1.24 0.63 8.67
CA ILE A 50 0.49 1.70 9.36
C ILE A 50 1.24 2.11 10.64
N LEU A 51 1.67 1.14 11.44
CA LEU A 51 2.42 1.39 12.67
C LEU A 51 3.73 2.12 12.39
N PHE A 52 4.44 1.80 11.30
CA PHE A 52 5.63 2.55 10.92
C PHE A 52 5.33 4.04 10.79
N HIS A 53 4.26 4.40 10.06
CA HIS A 53 3.86 5.79 9.88
C HIS A 53 3.40 6.46 11.18
N LEU A 54 2.79 5.71 12.11
CA LEU A 54 2.38 6.21 13.42
C LEU A 54 3.52 6.30 14.44
N SER A 55 4.58 5.51 14.27
CA SER A 55 5.69 5.40 15.20
C SER A 55 6.69 6.57 15.14
N HIS A 56 6.58 7.42 14.12
CA HIS A 56 7.51 8.53 13.84
C HIS A 56 8.99 8.12 13.64
N TYR A 57 9.27 6.84 13.38
CA TYR A 57 10.60 6.40 12.96
C TYR A 57 10.95 7.00 11.59
N ARG A 58 12.20 7.43 11.43
CA ARG A 58 12.67 8.03 10.17
C ARG A 58 12.90 6.99 9.07
N ASP A 59 13.35 5.80 9.47
CA ASP A 59 13.73 4.75 8.55
C ASP A 59 13.02 3.43 8.88
N PHE A 60 12.51 2.78 7.83
CA PHE A 60 11.71 1.58 7.98
C PHE A 60 12.54 0.40 8.51
N LYS A 61 13.84 0.35 8.18
CA LYS A 61 14.70 -0.77 8.58
C LYS A 61 14.92 -0.80 10.09
N ASN A 62 15.23 0.35 10.71
CA ASN A 62 15.40 0.47 12.15
C ASN A 62 14.08 0.23 12.89
N PHE A 63 12.96 0.76 12.38
CA PHE A 63 11.64 0.43 12.91
C PHE A 63 11.38 -1.09 12.90
N TYR A 64 11.65 -1.75 11.78
CA TYR A 64 11.38 -3.17 11.66
C TYR A 64 12.28 -4.02 12.56
N LEU A 65 13.59 -3.77 12.57
CA LEU A 65 14.56 -4.60 13.28
C LEU A 65 14.67 -4.27 14.78
N GLU A 66 14.62 -3.00 15.16
CA GLU A 66 14.81 -2.60 16.57
C GLU A 66 13.49 -2.46 17.32
N HIS A 67 12.36 -2.29 16.62
CA HIS A 67 11.05 -2.13 17.24
C HIS A 67 10.17 -3.37 17.07
N ILE A 68 9.78 -3.69 15.83
CA ILE A 68 8.87 -4.82 15.57
C ILE A 68 9.50 -6.15 15.96
N TRP A 69 10.72 -6.41 15.49
CA TRP A 69 11.41 -7.68 15.78
C TRP A 69 11.79 -7.84 17.26
N LYS A 70 12.02 -6.75 17.98
CA LYS A 70 12.45 -6.82 19.39
C LYS A 70 11.29 -6.88 20.37
N TYR A 71 10.24 -6.08 20.14
CA TYR A 71 9.15 -5.91 21.10
C TYR A 71 7.84 -6.59 20.67
N HIS A 72 7.61 -6.76 19.37
CA HIS A 72 6.34 -7.27 18.82
C HIS A 72 6.50 -8.58 18.06
N HIS A 73 7.64 -9.28 18.20
CA HIS A 73 7.86 -10.56 17.53
C HIS A 73 6.82 -11.61 17.93
N ASN A 74 6.42 -11.63 19.20
CA ASN A 74 5.42 -12.56 19.70
C ASN A 74 3.99 -12.21 19.24
N ASP A 75 3.75 -10.93 18.91
CA ASP A 75 2.45 -10.47 18.40
C ASP A 75 2.27 -10.85 16.92
N PHE A 76 3.38 -11.08 16.20
CA PHE A 76 3.40 -11.50 14.80
C PHE A 76 4.13 -12.85 14.67
N PRO A 77 3.49 -13.99 14.98
CA PRO A 77 4.15 -15.30 15.01
C PRO A 77 4.72 -15.74 13.65
N THR A 78 4.17 -15.20 12.56
CA THR A 78 4.57 -15.46 11.17
C THR A 78 5.42 -14.34 10.57
N LEU A 79 6.07 -13.52 11.41
CA LEU A 79 6.87 -12.36 10.99
C LEU A 79 7.99 -12.76 10.01
N LEU A 80 8.04 -12.05 8.88
CA LEU A 80 9.03 -12.29 7.84
C LEU A 80 10.40 -11.70 8.21
N SER A 81 11.47 -12.15 7.56
CA SER A 81 12.73 -11.41 7.60
C SER A 81 12.56 -10.04 6.92
N TYR A 82 13.35 -9.04 7.31
CA TYR A 82 13.25 -7.68 6.75
C TYR A 82 13.27 -7.64 5.21
N SER A 83 14.21 -8.35 4.59
CA SER A 83 14.33 -8.39 3.12
C SER A 83 13.09 -9.01 2.47
N ARG A 84 12.54 -10.07 3.08
CA ARG A 84 11.34 -10.72 2.59
C ARG A 84 10.12 -9.83 2.78
N PHE A 85 10.00 -9.15 3.92
CA PHE A 85 8.94 -8.18 4.18
C PHE A 85 8.92 -7.08 3.12
N VAL A 86 10.06 -6.43 2.85
CA VAL A 86 10.15 -5.36 1.84
C VAL A 86 9.75 -5.87 0.45
N SER A 87 10.12 -7.11 0.10
CA SER A 87 9.70 -7.71 -1.18
C SER A 87 8.19 -7.98 -1.26
N MET A 88 7.52 -8.19 -0.13
CA MET A 88 6.09 -8.51 -0.04
C MET A 88 5.22 -7.26 0.16
N ALA A 89 5.74 -6.19 0.77
CA ALA A 89 4.98 -4.97 1.06
C ALA A 89 4.21 -4.38 -0.15
N PRO A 90 4.74 -4.38 -1.39
CA PRO A 90 3.98 -3.89 -2.55
C PRO A 90 2.69 -4.66 -2.83
N SER A 91 2.57 -5.92 -2.39
CA SER A 91 1.38 -6.74 -2.64
C SER A 91 0.13 -6.23 -1.92
N VAL A 92 0.29 -5.50 -0.82
CA VAL A 92 -0.82 -4.94 -0.04
C VAL A 92 -1.12 -3.48 -0.37
N LEU A 93 -0.47 -2.91 -1.40
CA LEU A 93 -0.63 -1.50 -1.74
C LEU A 93 -2.09 -1.15 -2.08
N VAL A 94 -2.75 -1.98 -2.89
CA VAL A 94 -4.15 -1.76 -3.28
C VAL A 94 -5.10 -1.81 -2.08
N PRO A 95 -5.12 -2.89 -1.26
CA PRO A 95 -5.99 -2.92 -0.08
C PRO A 95 -5.65 -1.81 0.91
N LEU A 96 -4.37 -1.45 1.10
CA LEU A 96 -3.97 -0.35 1.97
C LEU A 96 -4.50 1.00 1.49
N CYS A 97 -4.39 1.31 0.20
CA CYS A 97 -4.95 2.55 -0.37
C CYS A 97 -6.48 2.62 -0.23
N SER A 98 -7.17 1.49 -0.44
CA SER A 98 -8.62 1.39 -0.25
C SER A 98 -9.02 1.62 1.20
N TYR A 99 -8.36 0.94 2.14
CA TYR A 99 -8.56 1.10 3.58
C TYR A 99 -8.36 2.57 4.01
N LEU A 100 -7.24 3.18 3.64
CA LEU A 100 -6.96 4.58 3.96
C LEU A 100 -7.98 5.54 3.34
N THR A 101 -8.57 5.19 2.19
CA THR A 101 -9.59 6.02 1.55
C THR A 101 -10.91 5.99 2.33
N GLN A 102 -11.27 4.86 2.94
CA GLN A 102 -12.43 4.76 3.83
C GLN A 102 -12.27 5.60 5.10
N LEU A 103 -11.04 5.74 5.60
CA LEU A 103 -10.73 6.55 6.78
C LEU A 103 -10.73 8.06 6.52
N LYS A 104 -10.77 8.51 5.25
CA LYS A 104 -10.80 9.94 4.94
C LYS A 104 -12.12 10.57 5.40
N GLY A 105 -12.02 11.71 6.06
CA GLY A 105 -13.18 12.53 6.40
C GLY A 105 -13.91 13.04 5.14
N LYS A 106 -15.14 13.52 5.32
CA LYS A 106 -15.91 14.14 4.24
C LYS A 106 -15.13 15.32 3.65
N PRO A 107 -15.00 15.43 2.32
CA PRO A 107 -14.33 16.56 1.71
C PRO A 107 -15.09 17.85 2.05
N THR A 108 -14.39 18.84 2.57
CA THR A 108 -14.93 20.17 2.95
C THR A 108 -15.12 21.10 1.75
N GLY A 109 -15.00 20.58 0.52
CA GLY A 109 -15.08 21.33 -0.75
C GLY A 109 -13.73 21.90 -1.23
N ILE A 110 -12.70 21.92 -0.39
CA ILE A 110 -11.36 22.39 -0.74
C ILE A 110 -10.39 21.22 -0.59
N ALA A 111 -9.80 20.78 -1.70
CA ALA A 111 -8.77 19.75 -1.71
C ALA A 111 -7.44 20.38 -2.11
N PHE A 112 -6.44 20.31 -1.23
CA PHE A 112 -5.08 20.65 -1.58
C PHE A 112 -4.44 19.44 -2.25
N ILE A 113 -4.10 19.58 -3.52
CA ILE A 113 -3.36 18.57 -4.28
C ILE A 113 -2.02 19.21 -4.59
N ASP A 114 -0.95 18.55 -4.16
CA ASP A 114 0.39 18.97 -4.55
C ASP A 114 0.56 18.78 -6.07
N SER A 115 1.28 19.68 -6.73
CA SER A 115 1.48 19.66 -8.18
C SER A 115 2.49 18.59 -8.61
N THR A 116 2.40 17.39 -8.05
CA THR A 116 3.30 16.29 -8.33
C THR A 116 3.00 15.75 -9.73
N SER A 117 3.92 15.96 -10.67
CA SER A 117 3.74 15.51 -12.05
C SER A 117 3.83 13.98 -12.14
N LEU A 118 2.77 13.33 -12.63
CA LEU A 118 2.79 11.90 -12.94
C LEU A 118 3.39 11.69 -14.33
N SER A 119 4.61 11.16 -14.40
CA SER A 119 5.28 10.88 -15.67
C SER A 119 4.67 9.63 -16.33
N VAL A 120 3.81 9.85 -17.33
CA VAL A 120 3.14 8.75 -18.04
C VAL A 120 4.00 8.19 -19.18
N CYS A 121 4.75 9.06 -19.87
CA CYS A 121 5.69 8.66 -20.91
C CYS A 121 6.83 9.67 -21.05
N HIS A 122 7.93 9.26 -21.68
CA HIS A 122 8.98 10.19 -22.07
C HIS A 122 8.49 11.19 -23.13
N ASN A 123 8.95 12.45 -23.09
CA ASN A 123 8.52 13.52 -24.00
C ASN A 123 8.57 13.14 -25.50
N ILE A 124 9.60 12.39 -25.91
CA ILE A 124 9.79 11.94 -27.30
C ILE A 124 8.66 10.97 -27.75
N ARG A 125 8.01 10.29 -26.80
CA ARG A 125 6.97 9.28 -27.06
C ARG A 125 5.55 9.85 -27.03
N ILE A 126 5.37 11.14 -26.73
CA ILE A 126 4.04 11.78 -26.64
C ILE A 126 3.18 11.49 -27.89
N PRO A 127 3.68 11.63 -29.14
CA PRO A 127 2.85 11.39 -30.33
C PRO A 127 2.42 9.93 -30.54
N ARG A 128 3.08 8.98 -29.87
CA ARG A 128 2.87 7.53 -30.05
C ARG A 128 2.22 6.86 -28.83
N HIS A 129 1.98 7.60 -27.77
CA HIS A 129 1.50 7.05 -26.51
C HIS A 129 -0.01 6.76 -26.57
N LYS A 130 -0.38 5.48 -26.44
CA LYS A 130 -1.78 5.02 -26.59
C LYS A 130 -2.48 4.70 -25.27
N VAL A 131 -1.74 4.32 -24.22
CA VAL A 131 -2.30 3.76 -22.97
C VAL A 131 -3.20 4.77 -22.24
N PHE A 132 -2.81 6.04 -22.23
CA PHE A 132 -3.56 7.13 -21.61
C PHE A 132 -3.98 8.20 -22.64
N ALA A 133 -4.24 7.79 -23.89
CA ALA A 133 -4.73 8.71 -24.91
C ALA A 133 -6.05 9.35 -24.45
N GLY A 134 -6.14 10.68 -24.52
CA GLY A 134 -7.31 11.45 -24.05
C GLY A 134 -7.37 11.71 -22.53
N ILE A 135 -6.62 10.95 -21.72
CA ILE A 135 -6.56 11.12 -20.27
C ILE A 135 -5.34 11.96 -19.87
N ALA A 136 -4.15 11.57 -20.35
CA ALA A 136 -2.92 12.26 -20.03
C ALA A 136 -2.72 13.51 -20.89
N LYS A 137 -2.26 14.61 -20.27
CA LYS A 137 -1.92 15.88 -20.93
C LYS A 137 -0.54 16.35 -20.48
N ARG A 138 0.06 17.26 -21.23
CA ARG A 138 1.32 17.88 -20.85
C ARG A 138 1.08 18.81 -19.65
N GLY A 139 1.63 18.43 -18.50
CA GLY A 139 1.68 19.27 -17.30
C GLY A 139 2.98 20.07 -17.26
N LYS A 140 2.98 21.16 -16.49
CA LYS A 140 4.18 21.88 -16.08
C LYS A 140 4.49 21.48 -14.64
N ASN A 141 5.77 21.29 -14.33
CA ASN A 141 6.23 21.19 -12.95
C ASN A 141 6.89 22.52 -12.55
N SER A 142 7.34 22.64 -11.29
CA SER A 142 8.07 23.82 -10.82
C SER A 142 9.34 24.14 -11.61
N MET A 143 9.85 23.16 -12.37
CA MET A 143 11.05 23.26 -13.20
C MET A 143 10.76 23.61 -14.67
N GLY A 144 9.49 23.73 -15.09
CA GLY A 144 9.07 24.07 -16.47
C GLY A 144 8.40 22.93 -17.23
#